data_AF-A0A392N401-F1
#
_entry.id   AF-A0A392N401-F1
#
_cell.length_a   1.000
_cell.length_b   1.000
_cell.length_c   1.000
_cell.angle_alpha   90.00
_cell.angle_beta   90.00
_cell.angle_gamma   90.00
#
_symmetry.space_group_name_H-M   'P 1'
#
loop_
_entity.id
_entity.type
_entity.pdbx_description
1 polymer ?
#
loop_
_entity_poly.entity_id
_entity_poly.type
_entity_poly.pdbx_seq_one_letter_code
_entity_poly.pdbx_strand_id
1 'polypeptide(L)'
;VNYVGKATNVYDAGYKLNGSAYVISKYISNTWLWDRVRVSGGAYGGFCDFDTHSGVFSFLSYRDPNLLKTLEVYDGTGDFLRELEIDDDTLTKAIIGTIGDVDSYQLPDAKGYSSMLRYLLGITEEERQRRREEILATR
;
A
#
# COMPACT_ATOMS: atom_id res chain seq x y z
N VAL A 1 -18.06 0.83 18.08
CA VAL A 1 -16.70 1.09 17.54
C VAL A 1 -16.23 -0.21 16.94
N ASN A 2 -15.98 -0.21 15.63
CA ASN A 2 -15.74 -1.40 14.82
C ASN A 2 -14.32 -1.41 14.26
N TYR A 3 -13.95 -2.56 13.67
CA TYR A 3 -12.76 -2.77 12.87
C TYR A 3 -13.21 -3.54 11.63
N VAL A 4 -13.17 -2.88 10.48
CA VAL A 4 -13.72 -3.44 9.24
C VAL A 4 -12.55 -3.87 8.36
N GLY A 5 -12.64 -5.07 7.78
CA GLY A 5 -11.61 -5.62 6.92
C GLY A 5 -12.20 -6.24 5.65
N LYS A 6 -11.51 -6.07 4.53
CA LYS A 6 -11.81 -6.74 3.25
C LYS A 6 -10.51 -7.04 2.52
N ALA A 7 -10.35 -8.26 2.00
CA ALA A 7 -9.12 -8.65 1.34
C ALA A 7 -9.38 -9.56 0.14
N THR A 8 -8.44 -9.57 -0.80
CA THR A 8 -8.43 -10.48 -1.95
C THR A 8 -7.00 -10.81 -2.36
N ASN A 9 -6.79 -11.97 -2.99
CA ASN A 9 -5.52 -12.25 -3.63
C ASN A 9 -5.53 -11.68 -5.06
N VAL A 10 -4.71 -10.67 -5.32
CA VAL A 10 -4.67 -10.03 -6.65
C VAL A 10 -3.88 -10.86 -7.68
N TYR A 11 -3.01 -11.78 -7.24
CA TYR A 11 -2.29 -12.67 -8.14
C TYR A 11 -3.20 -13.73 -8.75
N ASP A 12 -4.27 -14.14 -8.05
CA ASP A 12 -5.29 -15.04 -8.59
C ASP A 12 -6.03 -14.43 -9.78
N ALA A 13 -6.08 -13.10 -9.87
CA ALA A 13 -6.61 -12.37 -11.01
C ALA A 13 -5.59 -12.20 -12.16
N GLY A 14 -4.40 -12.79 -12.04
CA GLY A 14 -3.33 -12.74 -13.05
C GLY A 14 -2.43 -11.52 -12.96
N TYR A 15 -2.57 -10.67 -11.94
CA TYR A 15 -1.65 -9.57 -11.70
C TYR A 15 -0.25 -10.11 -11.40
N LYS A 16 0.77 -9.51 -12.01
CA LYS A 16 2.17 -9.78 -11.70
C LYS A 16 2.74 -8.57 -10.97
N LEU A 17 3.37 -8.82 -9.83
CA LEU A 17 3.95 -7.76 -9.01
C LEU A 17 4.85 -6.85 -9.83
N ASN A 18 4.60 -5.55 -9.72
CA ASN A 18 5.47 -4.46 -10.14
C ASN A 18 5.66 -3.49 -8.95
N GLY A 19 6.84 -2.88 -8.84
CA GLY A 19 7.17 -1.94 -7.77
C GLY A 19 6.22 -0.74 -7.66
N SER A 20 5.53 -0.36 -8.74
CA SER A 20 4.48 0.68 -8.68
C SER A 20 3.35 0.34 -7.70
N ALA A 21 3.11 -0.94 -7.40
CA ALA A 21 2.10 -1.35 -6.43
C ALA A 21 2.35 -0.79 -5.02
N TYR A 22 3.62 -0.63 -4.62
CA TYR A 22 3.96 0.00 -3.34
C TYR A 22 3.53 1.47 -3.32
N VAL A 23 3.78 2.19 -4.42
CA VAL A 23 3.41 3.60 -4.58
C VAL A 23 1.90 3.76 -4.57
N ILE A 24 1.19 2.95 -5.36
CA ILE A 24 -0.25 2.99 -5.48
C ILE A 24 -0.92 2.65 -4.15
N SER A 25 -0.47 1.60 -3.44
CA SER A 25 -1.02 1.22 -2.12
C SER A 25 -0.85 2.33 -1.08
N LYS A 26 0.33 2.96 -1.05
CA LYS A 26 0.58 4.10 -0.16
C LYS A 26 -0.29 5.30 -0.53
N TYR A 27 -0.45 5.57 -1.82
CA TYR A 27 -1.30 6.66 -2.32
C TYR A 27 -2.76 6.45 -1.91
N ILE A 28 -3.33 5.26 -2.13
CA ILE A 28 -4.69 4.89 -1.70
C ILE A 28 -4.89 5.15 -0.20
N SER A 29 -3.94 4.71 0.63
CA SER A 29 -4.03 4.89 2.09
C SER A 29 -4.03 6.35 2.51
N ASN A 30 -3.14 7.17 1.93
CA ASN A 30 -2.94 8.56 2.32
C ASN A 30 -3.94 9.54 1.68
N THR A 31 -4.71 9.10 0.68
CA THR A 31 -5.69 9.94 -0.02
C THR A 31 -7.09 9.37 0.16
N TRP A 32 -7.50 8.43 -0.69
CA TRP A 32 -8.84 7.87 -0.73
C TRP A 32 -9.34 7.38 0.64
N LEU A 33 -8.58 6.52 1.30
CA LEU A 33 -8.99 5.93 2.58
C LEU A 33 -8.89 6.94 3.72
N TRP A 34 -7.87 7.79 3.72
CA TRP A 34 -7.76 8.87 4.67
C TRP A 34 -8.97 9.81 4.60
N ASP A 35 -9.32 10.28 3.40
CA ASP A 35 -10.41 11.22 3.20
C ASP A 35 -11.78 10.59 3.46
N ARG A 36 -12.03 9.40 2.92
CA ARG A 36 -13.36 8.77 2.98
C ARG A 36 -13.61 8.03 4.28
N VAL A 37 -12.66 7.24 4.77
CA VAL A 37 -12.86 6.41 5.97
C VAL A 37 -12.61 7.23 7.23
N ARG A 38 -11.54 8.03 7.27
CA ARG A 38 -11.16 8.81 8.46
C ARG A 38 -11.82 10.19 8.50
N VAL A 39 -11.54 11.07 7.53
CA VAL A 39 -11.99 12.48 7.59
C VAL A 39 -13.51 12.58 7.47
N SER A 40 -14.10 11.97 6.44
CA SER A 40 -15.54 12.01 6.19
C SER A 40 -16.31 10.96 7.00
N GLY A 41 -15.76 9.74 7.12
CA GLY A 41 -16.41 8.63 7.81
C GLY A 41 -16.30 8.68 9.33
N GLY A 42 -15.33 9.43 9.89
CA GLY A 42 -15.14 9.58 11.34
C GLY A 42 -14.42 8.43 12.02
N ALA A 43 -13.84 7.48 11.27
CA ALA A 43 -12.96 6.46 11.85
C ALA A 43 -11.66 7.09 12.37
N TYR A 44 -10.99 6.43 13.32
CA TYR A 44 -9.65 6.86 13.69
C TYR A 44 -8.64 6.57 12.57
N GLY A 45 -8.80 5.53 11.77
CA GLY A 45 -7.89 5.27 10.65
C GLY A 45 -8.52 4.40 9.58
N GLY A 46 -8.03 4.56 8.36
CA GLY A 46 -8.31 3.70 7.22
C GLY A 46 -7.05 3.58 6.38
N PHE A 47 -6.70 2.36 6.00
CA PHE A 47 -5.49 2.07 5.23
C PHE A 47 -5.66 0.76 4.46
N CYS A 48 -4.76 0.55 3.50
CA CYS A 48 -4.60 -0.74 2.85
C CYS A 48 -3.20 -1.30 3.08
N ASP A 49 -3.10 -2.62 3.02
CA ASP A 49 -1.85 -3.36 3.13
C ASP A 49 -1.76 -4.33 1.95
N PHE A 50 -0.56 -4.44 1.37
CA PHE A 50 -0.32 -5.36 0.26
C PHE A 50 0.84 -6.28 0.61
N ASP A 51 0.52 -7.53 0.95
CA ASP A 51 1.54 -8.56 1.12
C ASP A 51 1.97 -9.06 -0.26
N THR A 52 3.13 -8.57 -0.69
CA THR A 52 3.68 -8.87 -2.00
C THR A 52 4.16 -10.31 -2.16
N HIS A 53 4.30 -11.08 -1.07
CA HIS A 53 4.72 -12.48 -1.14
C HIS A 53 3.53 -13.41 -1.41
N SER A 54 2.41 -13.17 -0.72
CA SER A 54 1.18 -13.96 -0.90
C SER A 54 0.28 -13.45 -2.01
N GLY A 55 0.37 -12.16 -2.35
CA GLY A 55 -0.55 -11.49 -3.27
C GLY A 55 -1.81 -10.94 -2.60
N VAL A 56 -1.92 -11.06 -1.28
CA VAL A 56 -3.09 -10.58 -0.54
C VAL A 56 -3.05 -9.06 -0.42
N PHE A 57 -4.02 -8.40 -1.04
CA PHE A 57 -4.31 -6.98 -0.86
C PHE A 57 -5.48 -6.82 0.10
N SER A 58 -5.29 -6.05 1.17
CA SER A 58 -6.25 -5.88 2.26
C SER A 58 -6.58 -4.42 2.49
N PHE A 59 -7.84 -4.14 2.82
CA PHE A 59 -8.32 -2.88 3.36
C PHE A 59 -8.69 -3.06 4.82
N LEU A 60 -8.37 -2.08 5.64
CA LEU A 60 -8.61 -2.12 7.09
C LEU A 60 -9.05 -0.74 7.60
N SER A 61 -9.98 -0.72 8.55
CA SER A 61 -10.30 0.47 9.34
C SER A 61 -10.08 0.22 10.83
N TYR A 62 -9.72 1.29 11.54
CA TYR A 62 -9.39 1.25 12.95
C TYR A 62 -10.27 2.23 13.74
N ARG A 63 -10.98 1.69 14.74
CA ARG A 63 -11.96 2.42 15.57
C ARG A 63 -12.98 3.18 14.72
N ASP A 64 -13.65 2.45 13.86
CA ASP A 64 -14.61 2.96 12.89
C ASP A 64 -16.03 3.03 13.47
N PRO A 65 -16.75 4.17 13.39
CA PRO A 65 -18.15 4.22 13.77
C PRO A 65 -19.08 3.52 12.76
N ASN A 66 -18.62 3.25 11.53
CA ASN A 66 -19.37 2.62 10.46
C ASN A 66 -19.05 1.13 10.33
N LEU A 67 -19.76 0.46 9.41
CA LEU A 67 -19.56 -0.95 9.06
C LEU A 67 -19.70 -1.15 7.55
N LEU A 68 -20.93 -1.22 7.04
CA LEU A 68 -21.19 -1.47 5.61
C LEU A 68 -20.74 -0.31 4.72
N LYS A 69 -20.95 0.94 5.17
CA LYS A 69 -20.44 2.13 4.46
C LYS A 69 -18.94 2.09 4.22
N THR A 70 -18.17 1.50 5.14
CA THR A 70 -16.73 1.36 4.99
C THR A 70 -16.39 0.34 3.90
N LEU A 71 -17.15 -0.75 3.80
CA LEU A 71 -16.99 -1.73 2.72
C LEU A 71 -17.32 -1.11 1.34
N GLU A 72 -18.33 -0.24 1.27
CA GLU A 72 -18.67 0.51 0.05
C GLU A 72 -17.49 1.41 -0.40
N VAL A 73 -16.82 2.08 0.55
CA VAL A 73 -15.61 2.86 0.25
C VAL A 73 -14.47 1.99 -0.28
N TYR A 74 -14.29 0.78 0.26
CA TYR A 74 -13.29 -0.16 -0.24
C TYR A 74 -13.59 -0.57 -1.69
N ASP A 75 -14.86 -0.87 -1.99
CA ASP A 75 -15.30 -1.24 -3.34
C ASP A 75 -15.13 -0.12 -4.36
N GLY A 76 -15.31 1.14 -3.93
CA GLY A 76 -15.08 2.32 -4.77
C GLY A 76 -13.61 2.62 -5.10
N THR A 77 -12.64 1.93 -4.48
CA THR A 77 -11.21 2.21 -4.70
C THR A 77 -10.81 2.00 -6.17
N GLY A 78 -11.41 1.03 -6.85
CA GLY A 78 -11.13 0.78 -8.27
C GLY A 78 -11.59 1.92 -9.18
N ASP A 79 -12.76 2.52 -8.91
CA ASP A 79 -13.27 3.67 -9.65
C ASP A 79 -12.42 4.91 -9.37
N PHE A 80 -12.08 5.15 -8.10
CA PHE A 80 -11.16 6.22 -7.71
C PHE A 80 -9.85 6.19 -8.50
N LEU A 81 -9.22 5.03 -8.64
CA LEU A 81 -7.97 4.91 -9.40
C LEU A 81 -8.16 5.10 -10.92
N ARG A 82 -9.32 4.73 -11.47
CA ARG A 82 -9.61 4.89 -12.91
C ARG A 82 -9.86 6.35 -13.29
N GLU A 83 -10.46 7.10 -12.38
CA GLU A 83 -10.82 8.52 -12.57
C GLU A 83 -9.73 9.47 -12.06
N LEU A 84 -8.63 8.93 -11.53
CA LEU A 84 -7.55 9.70 -10.95
C LEU A 84 -6.82 10.54 -12.01
N GLU A 85 -6.90 11.85 -11.86
CA GLU A 85 -5.99 12.80 -12.50
C GLU A 85 -4.92 13.19 -11.46
N ILE A 86 -3.67 12.80 -11.72
CA ILE A 86 -2.53 13.08 -10.84
C ILE A 86 -1.49 13.91 -11.60
N ASP A 87 -1.07 15.02 -11.02
CA ASP A 87 0.03 15.83 -11.56
C ASP A 87 1.40 15.24 -11.16
N ASP A 88 2.43 15.63 -11.91
CA ASP A 88 3.80 15.11 -11.73
C ASP A 88 4.37 15.37 -10.32
N ASP A 89 4.02 16.48 -9.67
CA ASP A 89 4.50 16.80 -8.32
C ASP A 89 3.83 15.89 -7.29
N THR A 90 2.52 15.66 -7.42
CA THR A 90 1.79 14.71 -6.57
C THR A 90 2.29 13.27 -6.76
N LEU A 91 2.54 12.84 -8.00
CA LEU A 91 3.13 11.53 -8.29
C LEU A 91 4.52 11.41 -7.67
N THR A 92 5.37 12.43 -7.85
CA THR A 92 6.72 12.48 -7.28
C THR A 92 6.69 12.37 -5.76
N LYS A 93 5.76 13.06 -5.08
CA LYS A 93 5.56 12.96 -3.63
C LYS A 93 5.17 11.55 -3.19
N ALA A 94 4.31 10.86 -3.94
CA ALA A 94 3.95 9.48 -3.65
C ALA A 94 5.15 8.53 -3.78
N ILE A 95 5.97 8.71 -4.82
CA ILE A 95 7.21 7.94 -5.02
C ILE A 95 8.20 8.21 -3.88
N ILE A 96 8.47 9.48 -3.54
CA ILE A 96 9.36 9.86 -2.43
C ILE A 96 8.88 9.25 -1.12
N GLY A 97 7.57 9.34 -0.83
CA GLY A 97 6.99 8.74 0.35
C GLY A 97 7.24 7.24 0.40
N THR A 98 7.12 6.54 -0.72
CA THR A 98 7.35 5.10 -0.82
C THR A 98 8.83 4.76 -0.62
N ILE A 99 9.74 5.50 -1.26
CA ILE A 99 11.19 5.32 -1.05
C ILE A 99 11.58 5.59 0.41
N GLY A 100 10.93 6.54 1.08
CA GLY A 100 11.13 6.77 2.51
C GLY A 100 10.80 5.54 3.37
N ASP A 101 9.77 4.78 3.01
CA ASP A 101 9.46 3.52 3.72
C ASP A 101 10.51 2.45 3.42
N VAL A 102 10.90 2.31 2.14
CA VAL A 102 11.92 1.32 1.71
C VAL A 102 13.29 1.60 2.36
N ASP A 103 13.66 2.87 2.48
CA ASP A 103 14.95 3.35 3.00
C ASP A 103 14.87 3.82 4.46
N SER A 104 13.84 3.38 5.18
CA SER A 104 13.67 3.73 6.60
C SER A 104 14.95 3.46 7.39
N TYR A 105 15.30 4.38 8.30
CA TYR A 105 16.52 4.28 9.09
C TYR A 105 16.52 3.02 9.96
N GLN A 106 17.66 2.31 9.99
CA GLN A 106 17.84 1.09 10.76
C GLN A 106 19.16 1.08 11.52
N LEU A 107 19.09 0.71 12.80
CA LEU A 107 20.26 0.36 13.62
C LEU A 107 20.87 -0.97 13.16
N PRO A 108 22.10 -1.31 13.57
CA PRO A 108 22.81 -2.49 13.07
C PRO A 108 22.06 -3.82 13.26
N ASP A 109 21.39 -3.99 14.39
CA ASP A 109 20.55 -5.15 14.70
C ASP A 109 19.34 -5.26 13.76
N ALA A 110 18.64 -4.14 13.52
CA ALA A 110 17.52 -4.08 12.59
C ALA A 110 17.94 -4.34 11.13
N LYS A 111 19.13 -3.89 10.73
CA LYS A 111 19.72 -4.21 9.42
C LYS A 111 19.99 -5.71 9.29
N GLY A 112 20.59 -6.32 10.31
CA GLY A 112 20.84 -7.77 10.35
C GLY A 112 19.55 -8.58 10.26
N TYR A 113 18.53 -8.18 11.03
CA TYR A 113 17.21 -8.82 11.02
C TYR A 113 16.52 -8.71 9.64
N SER A 114 16.53 -7.53 9.03
CA SER A 114 15.94 -7.33 7.68
C SER A 114 16.66 -8.15 6.61
N SER A 115 17.99 -8.26 6.70
CA SER A 115 18.79 -9.11 5.82
C SER A 115 18.42 -10.59 5.98
N MET A 116 18.28 -11.06 7.22
CA MET A 116 17.85 -12.43 7.51
C MET A 116 16.46 -12.74 6.95
N LEU A 117 15.48 -11.84 7.13
CA LEU A 117 14.14 -12.05 6.58
C LEU A 117 14.16 -12.13 5.05
N ARG A 118 14.91 -11.26 4.37
CA ARG A 118 15.08 -11.31 2.91
C ARG A 118 15.68 -12.64 2.46
N TYR A 119 16.70 -13.13 3.16
CA TYR A 119 17.30 -14.43 2.88
C TYR A 119 16.28 -15.57 3.02
N LEU A 120 15.50 -15.59 4.11
CA LEU A 120 14.48 -16.62 4.35
C LEU A 120 13.34 -16.58 3.33
N LEU A 121 13.00 -15.40 2.84
CA LEU A 121 11.97 -15.18 1.81
C LEU A 121 12.51 -15.34 0.38
N GLY A 122 13.81 -15.60 0.19
CA GLY A 122 14.44 -15.76 -1.12
C GLY A 122 14.55 -14.46 -1.93
N ILE A 123 14.50 -13.30 -1.29
CA ILE A 123 14.56 -11.99 -1.93
C ILE A 123 16.03 -11.64 -2.24
N THR A 124 16.39 -11.66 -3.52
CA THR A 124 17.76 -11.35 -3.96
C THR A 124 18.02 -9.84 -4.06
N GLU A 125 19.29 -9.45 -4.14
CA GLU A 125 19.65 -8.04 -4.32
C GLU A 125 19.18 -7.50 -5.67
N GLU A 126 19.24 -8.32 -6.72
CA GLU A 126 18.76 -7.97 -8.06
C GLU A 126 17.25 -7.75 -8.05
N GLU A 127 16.50 -8.56 -7.31
CA GLU A 127 15.07 -8.32 -7.13
C GLU A 127 14.81 -7.02 -6.39
N ARG A 128 15.51 -6.75 -5.28
CA ARG A 128 15.37 -5.49 -4.54
C ARG A 128 15.66 -4.27 -5.41
N GLN A 129 16.74 -4.34 -6.18
CA GLN A 129 17.15 -3.27 -7.07
C GLN A 129 16.12 -3.05 -8.19
N ARG A 130 15.64 -4.13 -8.83
CA ARG A 130 14.56 -4.06 -9.82
C ARG A 130 13.29 -3.44 -9.23
N ARG A 131 12.88 -3.85 -8.03
CA ARG A 131 11.68 -3.27 -7.37
C ARG A 131 11.86 -1.79 -7.10
N ARG A 132 13.05 -1.37 -6.66
CA ARG A 132 13.38 0.05 -6.46
C ARG A 132 13.27 0.85 -7.77
N GLU A 133 13.82 0.32 -8.86
CA GLU A 133 13.73 0.95 -10.17
C GLU A 133 12.29 1.06 -10.67
N GLU A 134 11.48 0.00 -10.47
CA GLU A 134 10.05 0.02 -10.77
C GLU A 134 9.28 1.07 -9.94
N ILE A 135 9.60 1.23 -8.64
CA ILE A 135 9.04 2.29 -7.79
C ILE A 135 9.36 3.68 -8.37
N LEU A 136 10.63 3.92 -8.69
CA LEU A 136 11.11 5.21 -9.21
C LEU A 136 10.57 5.52 -10.62
N ALA A 137 10.22 4.51 -11.40
CA ALA A 137 9.67 4.63 -12.75
C ALA A 137 8.13 4.59 -12.80
N THR A 138 7.45 4.72 -11.65
CA THR A 138 5.98 4.78 -11.60
C THR A 138 5.47 5.96 -12.42
N ARG A 139 4.42 5.73 -13.21
CA ARG A 139 3.81 6.68 -14.15
C ARG A 139 2.32 6.41 -14.31
#